data_AF-D4NY09-F1
#
_entry.id   AF-D4NY09-F1
#
_cell.length_a   1.000
_cell.length_b   1.000
_cell.length_c   1.000
_cell.angle_alpha   90.00
_cell.angle_beta   90.00
_cell.angle_gamma   90.00
#
_symmetry.space_group_name_H-M   'P 1'
#
loop_
_entity.id
_entity.type
_entity.pdbx_description
1 polymer ?
#
loop_
_entity_poly.entity_id
_entity_poly.type
_entity_poly.pdbx_seq_one_letter_code
_entity_poly.pdbx_strand_id
1 'polypeptide(L)'
;ADYARMVSNDLMGITRDDLAYDVGRNVDDSVHLSEEWGLPIWKTDASGVRHDGAEAQKEGLPALKDGGQPVRSGKWQIMINGESYKWIVAEAAKKALGLSRIEERVFIVHLINDKNDPTRIAGAAGFSVRENKIYIYKAKAVMLAAGGCVNLFRPRSVGEGSGRAWYPVWNAGSTYAMAAEAGAEMTVMENRFVPARFKDGYGPVGAWFLLFKAKATNAYGEDYMVKNKEMLNDYPPYGQAAVPASCLRNHLMLKEMKEGRGPIYMDTVTALAKLAETLTPKEVKHLEAEAWEDFLDMC
;
A
#
# COMPACT_ATOMS: atom_id res chain seq x y z
N ALA A 1 12.66 -0.83 16.28
CA ALA A 1 11.81 -1.37 17.37
C ALA A 1 10.39 -0.79 17.35
N ASP A 2 10.21 0.53 17.31
CA ASP A 2 8.88 1.16 17.23
C ASP A 2 8.05 0.69 16.02
N TYR A 3 8.68 0.54 14.86
CA TYR A 3 8.01 0.08 13.64
C TYR A 3 7.41 -1.32 13.80
N ALA A 4 8.20 -2.29 14.29
CA ALA A 4 7.72 -3.66 14.53
C ALA A 4 6.55 -3.69 15.54
N ARG A 5 6.61 -2.88 16.62
CA ARG A 5 5.48 -2.74 17.56
C ARG A 5 4.22 -2.20 16.90
N MET A 6 4.37 -1.20 16.01
CA MET A 6 3.24 -0.67 15.26
C MET A 6 2.62 -1.72 14.34
N VAL A 7 3.46 -2.49 13.62
CA VAL A 7 3.00 -3.57 12.75
C VAL A 7 2.28 -4.67 13.56
N SER A 8 2.88 -5.11 14.67
CA SER A 8 2.28 -6.08 15.58
C SER A 8 0.94 -5.61 16.12
N ASN A 9 0.83 -4.34 16.55
CA ASN A 9 -0.43 -3.79 17.01
C ASN A 9 -1.52 -3.78 15.93
N ASP A 10 -1.19 -3.35 14.71
CA ASP A 10 -2.17 -3.28 13.61
C ASP A 10 -2.63 -4.68 13.15
N LEU A 11 -1.74 -5.68 13.26
CA LEU A 11 -1.99 -7.08 12.94
C LEU A 11 -2.43 -7.91 14.16
N MET A 12 -2.97 -7.26 15.20
CA MET A 12 -3.58 -7.91 16.36
C MET A 12 -2.63 -8.88 17.11
N GLY A 13 -1.33 -8.56 17.11
CA GLY A 13 -0.27 -9.26 17.84
C GLY A 13 0.26 -10.53 17.17
N ILE A 14 -0.32 -10.97 16.05
CA ILE A 14 0.10 -12.19 15.36
C ILE A 14 1.05 -11.81 14.22
N THR A 15 2.33 -11.70 14.56
CA THR A 15 3.37 -11.22 13.63
C THR A 15 4.69 -11.97 13.78
N ARG A 16 5.47 -11.98 12.70
CA ARG A 16 6.89 -12.32 12.73
C ARG A 16 7.70 -11.04 12.94
N ASP A 17 7.85 -10.66 14.20
CA ASP A 17 8.48 -9.39 14.59
C ASP A 17 9.94 -9.28 14.14
N ASP A 18 10.63 -10.42 14.05
CA ASP A 18 11.98 -10.51 13.49
C ASP A 18 12.01 -10.06 12.03
N LEU A 19 11.05 -10.50 11.21
CA LEU A 19 10.93 -10.09 9.81
C LEU A 19 10.52 -8.63 9.68
N ALA A 20 9.55 -8.18 10.48
CA ALA A 20 9.12 -6.78 10.48
C ALA A 20 10.27 -5.83 10.90
N TYR A 21 11.07 -6.24 11.88
CA TYR A 21 12.26 -5.50 12.30
C TYR A 21 13.31 -5.47 11.19
N ASP A 22 13.58 -6.61 10.55
CA ASP A 22 14.57 -6.70 9.48
C ASP A 22 14.21 -5.82 8.27
N VAL A 23 12.94 -5.81 7.86
CA VAL A 23 12.45 -4.87 6.85
C VAL A 23 12.64 -3.43 7.32
N GLY A 24 12.20 -3.12 8.54
CA GLY A 24 12.22 -1.76 9.08
C GLY A 24 13.62 -1.15 9.21
N ARG A 25 14.67 -1.95 9.36
CA ARG A 25 16.06 -1.45 9.43
C ARG A 25 16.74 -1.29 8.07
N ASN A 26 16.19 -1.86 7.00
CA ASN A 26 16.76 -1.80 5.64
C ASN A 26 15.96 -0.90 4.68
N VAL A 27 14.71 -0.57 5.02
CA VAL A 27 13.80 0.12 4.09
C VAL A 27 14.27 1.54 3.71
N ASP A 28 14.85 2.28 4.65
CA ASP A 28 15.27 3.67 4.41
C ASP A 28 16.35 3.76 3.32
N ASP A 29 17.30 2.81 3.27
CA ASP A 29 18.33 2.76 2.23
C ASP A 29 17.72 2.57 0.83
N SER A 30 16.65 1.78 0.73
CA SER A 30 15.93 1.59 -0.54
C SER A 30 15.12 2.82 -0.96
N VAL A 31 14.63 3.60 0.01
CA VAL A 31 13.97 4.89 -0.24
C VAL A 31 14.99 5.93 -0.71
N HIS A 32 16.16 6.01 -0.09
CA HIS A 32 17.25 6.87 -0.53
C HIS A 32 17.68 6.56 -1.97
N LEU A 33 17.80 5.28 -2.31
CA LEU A 33 18.09 4.85 -3.69
C LEU A 33 16.98 5.26 -4.66
N SER A 34 15.72 5.17 -4.24
CA SER A 34 14.59 5.59 -5.09
C SER A 34 14.67 7.09 -5.43
N GLU A 35 14.98 7.94 -4.46
CA GLU A 35 15.20 9.38 -4.70
C GLU A 35 16.42 9.62 -5.61
N GLU A 36 17.53 8.91 -5.37
CA GLU A 36 18.74 9.00 -6.19
C GLU A 36 18.49 8.59 -7.65
N TRP A 37 17.62 7.62 -7.89
CA TRP A 37 17.23 7.20 -9.23
C TRP A 37 16.23 8.17 -9.90
N GLY A 38 15.77 9.19 -9.17
CA GLY A 38 14.96 10.29 -9.70
C GLY A 38 13.52 10.32 -9.21
N LEU A 39 13.15 9.56 -8.17
CA LEU A 39 11.81 9.67 -7.58
C LEU A 39 11.65 11.04 -6.90
N PRO A 40 10.69 11.89 -7.30
CA PRO A 40 10.46 13.17 -6.64
C PRO A 40 9.83 12.94 -5.27
N ILE A 41 10.54 13.34 -4.22
CA ILE A 41 10.07 13.26 -2.83
C ILE A 41 9.79 14.66 -2.31
N TRP A 42 8.62 14.83 -1.71
CA TRP A 42 8.19 16.10 -1.14
C TRP A 42 9.04 16.46 0.07
N LYS A 43 9.41 17.74 0.20
CA LYS A 43 10.29 18.21 1.28
C LYS A 43 9.71 19.39 2.03
N THR A 44 10.09 19.51 3.29
CA THR A 44 9.81 20.68 4.12
C THR A 44 11.09 21.47 4.26
N ASP A 45 11.03 22.77 3.97
CA ASP A 45 12.18 23.67 4.10
C ASP A 45 12.41 24.12 5.56
N ALA A 46 13.46 24.92 5.77
CA ALA A 46 13.82 25.43 7.10
C ALA A 46 12.76 26.36 7.73
N SER A 47 11.89 26.96 6.91
CA SER A 47 10.78 27.80 7.37
C SER A 47 9.50 27.01 7.66
N GLY A 48 9.51 25.69 7.40
CA GLY A 48 8.36 24.81 7.59
C GLY A 48 7.41 24.77 6.41
N VAL A 49 7.77 25.37 5.27
CA VAL A 49 6.96 25.33 4.04
C VAL A 49 7.17 23.98 3.35
N ARG A 50 6.07 23.43 2.85
CA ARG A 50 6.06 22.17 2.11
C ARG A 50 6.24 22.46 0.62
N HIS A 51 7.07 21.65 -0.01
CA HIS A 51 7.38 21.69 -1.42
C HIS A 51 7.09 20.32 -2.00
N ASP A 52 6.40 20.29 -3.15
CA ASP A 52 6.31 19.05 -3.92
C ASP A 52 7.71 18.60 -4.38
N GLY A 53 7.83 17.36 -4.85
CA GLY A 53 9.12 16.80 -5.21
C GLY A 53 9.82 17.53 -6.36
N ALA A 54 9.09 18.12 -7.29
CA ALA A 54 9.67 18.87 -8.41
C ALA A 54 10.15 20.26 -7.96
N GLU A 55 9.35 20.96 -7.16
CA GLU A 55 9.72 22.24 -6.54
C GLU A 55 10.91 22.05 -5.60
N ALA A 56 10.89 21.02 -4.76
CA ALA A 56 11.99 20.70 -3.85
C ALA A 56 13.32 20.48 -4.57
N GLN A 57 13.31 19.82 -5.73
CA GLN A 57 14.50 19.66 -6.57
C GLN A 57 14.94 20.98 -7.20
N LYS A 58 13.99 21.78 -7.72
CA LYS A 58 14.26 23.08 -8.35
C LYS A 58 14.84 24.09 -7.36
N GLU A 59 14.35 24.09 -6.12
CA GLU A 59 14.84 24.94 -5.04
C GLU A 59 16.14 24.42 -4.41
N GLY A 60 16.62 23.24 -4.80
CA GLY A 60 17.86 22.67 -4.32
C GLY A 60 17.77 22.20 -2.86
N LEU A 61 16.59 21.78 -2.40
CA LEU A 61 16.41 21.24 -1.06
C LEU A 61 17.19 19.91 -0.91
N PRO A 62 17.89 19.67 0.22
CA PRO A 62 18.75 18.50 0.40
C PRO A 62 18.00 17.19 0.16
N ALA A 63 18.65 16.18 -0.44
CA ALA A 63 18.10 14.83 -0.54
C ALA A 63 17.87 14.22 0.86
N LEU A 64 17.02 13.21 0.97
CA LEU A 64 16.79 12.49 2.22
C LEU A 64 18.11 11.96 2.81
N LYS A 65 18.96 11.37 1.97
CA LYS A 65 20.29 10.89 2.37
C LYS A 65 21.22 11.99 2.90
N ASP A 66 20.97 13.24 2.51
CA ASP A 66 21.74 14.42 2.89
C ASP A 66 21.04 15.24 4.01
N GLY A 67 20.04 14.66 4.68
CA GLY A 67 19.34 15.28 5.81
C GLY A 67 18.10 16.10 5.45
N GLY A 68 17.62 16.01 4.20
CA GLY A 68 16.36 16.60 3.77
C GLY A 68 15.17 16.10 4.59
N GLN A 69 14.27 17.00 4.98
CA GLN A 69 13.11 16.66 5.79
C GLN A 69 11.92 16.32 4.89
N PRO A 70 11.41 15.07 4.90
CA PRO A 70 10.28 14.71 4.06
C PRO A 70 8.97 15.31 4.57
N VAL A 71 8.07 15.65 3.66
CA VAL A 71 6.67 15.90 4.02
C VAL A 71 6.04 14.58 4.43
N ARG A 72 5.53 14.51 5.66
CA ARG A 72 4.89 13.32 6.23
C ARG A 72 3.38 13.47 6.29
N SER A 73 2.64 12.54 5.68
CA SER A 73 1.19 12.44 5.89
C SER A 73 0.87 11.81 7.24
N GLY A 74 1.68 10.86 7.70
CA GLY A 74 1.58 10.24 9.02
C GLY A 74 2.96 9.91 9.59
N LYS A 75 3.01 9.23 10.74
CA LYS A 75 4.30 8.89 11.38
C LYS A 75 5.22 8.08 10.46
N TRP A 76 4.66 7.20 9.61
CA TRP A 76 5.42 6.20 8.87
C TRP A 76 5.46 6.42 7.36
N GLN A 77 4.75 7.43 6.85
CA GLN A 77 4.55 7.67 5.42
C GLN A 77 5.16 9.02 5.02
N ILE A 78 5.73 9.08 3.83
CA ILE A 78 6.24 10.31 3.20
C ILE A 78 5.47 10.56 1.89
N MET A 79 5.31 11.83 1.53
CA MET A 79 4.67 12.23 0.27
C MET A 79 5.68 12.19 -0.88
N ILE A 80 5.25 11.74 -2.05
CA ILE A 80 6.04 11.63 -3.27
C ILE A 80 5.16 12.04 -4.45
N ASN A 81 5.76 12.51 -5.55
CA ASN A 81 5.09 12.55 -6.85
C ASN A 81 5.40 11.21 -7.53
N GLY A 82 4.47 10.27 -7.40
CA GLY A 82 4.70 8.83 -7.55
C GLY A 82 4.32 8.24 -8.90
N GLU A 83 3.79 9.03 -9.84
CA GLU A 83 3.29 8.55 -11.15
C GLU A 83 4.29 7.60 -11.85
N SER A 84 5.56 8.01 -11.90
CA SER A 84 6.63 7.25 -12.56
C SER A 84 7.38 6.28 -11.64
N TYR A 85 6.91 6.03 -10.42
CA TYR A 85 7.65 5.24 -9.43
C TYR A 85 8.02 3.84 -9.96
N LYS A 86 7.07 3.14 -10.60
CA LYS A 86 7.35 1.82 -11.18
C LYS A 86 8.36 1.90 -12.34
N TRP A 87 8.31 2.94 -13.17
CA TRP A 87 9.26 3.12 -14.27
C TRP A 87 10.68 3.32 -13.77
N ILE A 88 10.86 4.14 -12.73
CA ILE A 88 12.16 4.40 -12.10
C ILE A 88 12.77 3.10 -11.55
N VAL A 89 12.00 2.34 -10.77
CA VAL A 89 12.47 1.07 -10.20
C VAL A 89 12.72 0.02 -11.29
N ALA A 90 11.87 -0.06 -12.32
CA ALA A 90 12.05 -0.98 -13.43
C ALA A 90 13.29 -0.64 -14.26
N GLU A 91 13.59 0.64 -14.45
CA GLU A 91 14.79 1.10 -15.14
C GLU A 91 16.06 0.72 -14.36
N ALA A 92 16.07 0.95 -13.04
CA ALA A 92 17.19 0.54 -12.18
C ALA A 92 17.44 -0.97 -12.25
N ALA A 93 16.39 -1.79 -12.16
CA ALA A 93 16.48 -3.25 -12.30
C ALA A 93 16.99 -3.66 -13.69
N LYS A 94 16.48 -3.04 -14.76
CA LYS A 94 16.91 -3.28 -16.14
C LYS A 94 18.38 -2.94 -16.35
N LYS A 95 18.87 -1.83 -15.80
CA LYS A 95 20.28 -1.43 -15.87
C LYS A 95 21.18 -2.41 -15.11
N ALA A 96 20.74 -2.87 -13.93
CA ALA A 96 21.51 -3.79 -13.10
C ALA A 96 21.60 -5.21 -13.70
N LEU A 97 20.50 -5.75 -14.23
CA LEU A 97 20.45 -7.12 -14.75
C LEU A 97 20.88 -7.23 -16.21
N GLY A 98 20.60 -6.20 -17.01
CA GLY A 98 20.68 -6.22 -18.47
C GLY A 98 19.47 -6.91 -19.11
N LEU A 99 19.03 -6.40 -20.26
CA LEU A 99 17.83 -6.90 -20.97
C LEU A 99 17.91 -8.38 -21.37
N SER A 100 19.11 -8.90 -21.62
CA SER A 100 19.30 -10.31 -22.01
C SER A 100 18.95 -11.30 -20.89
N ARG A 101 18.78 -10.84 -19.65
CA ARG A 101 18.39 -11.65 -18.49
C ARG A 101 16.95 -11.40 -18.05
N ILE A 102 16.17 -10.67 -18.83
CA ILE A 102 14.79 -10.31 -18.53
C ILE A 102 13.90 -10.86 -19.63
N GLU A 103 13.04 -11.81 -19.27
CA GLU A 103 12.05 -12.36 -20.18
C GLU A 103 10.66 -11.87 -19.77
N GLU A 104 10.04 -11.08 -20.64
CA GLU A 104 8.69 -10.56 -20.44
C GLU A 104 7.66 -11.43 -21.16
N ARG A 105 6.39 -11.28 -20.77
CA ARG A 105 5.25 -12.00 -21.40
C ARG A 105 5.38 -13.54 -21.31
N VAL A 106 6.07 -14.04 -20.30
CA VAL A 106 6.08 -15.44 -19.90
C VAL A 106 5.31 -15.56 -18.59
N PHE A 107 4.26 -16.39 -18.57
CA PHE A 107 3.50 -16.67 -17.36
C PHE A 107 4.00 -17.98 -16.75
N ILE A 108 4.52 -17.91 -15.52
CA ILE A 108 4.99 -19.07 -14.76
C ILE A 108 3.78 -19.74 -14.10
N VAL A 109 3.67 -21.06 -14.26
CA VAL A 109 2.52 -21.85 -13.77
C VAL A 109 2.87 -22.89 -12.73
N HIS A 110 4.13 -23.34 -12.67
CA HIS A 110 4.50 -24.45 -11.81
C HIS A 110 5.96 -24.36 -11.37
N LEU A 111 6.22 -24.66 -10.10
CA LEU A 111 7.56 -24.87 -9.58
C LEU A 111 7.95 -26.34 -9.68
N ILE A 112 9.23 -26.60 -9.95
CA ILE A 112 9.74 -27.96 -10.15
C ILE A 112 10.74 -28.26 -9.04
N ASN A 113 10.45 -29.25 -8.21
CA ASN A 113 11.38 -29.74 -7.20
C ASN A 113 12.40 -30.73 -7.79
N ASP A 114 13.51 -30.95 -7.07
CA ASP A 114 14.55 -31.88 -7.46
C ASP A 114 14.01 -33.31 -7.48
N LYS A 115 14.40 -34.06 -8.51
CA LYS A 115 13.94 -35.44 -8.70
C LYS A 115 14.36 -36.36 -7.55
N ASN A 116 15.51 -36.10 -6.93
CA ASN A 116 16.11 -36.93 -5.90
C ASN A 116 15.85 -36.36 -4.48
N ASP A 117 15.43 -35.10 -4.39
CA ASP A 117 15.06 -34.44 -3.13
C ASP A 117 13.79 -33.59 -3.31
N PRO A 118 12.61 -34.12 -2.93
CA PRO A 118 11.35 -33.42 -3.13
C PRO A 118 11.21 -32.15 -2.27
N THR A 119 12.11 -31.91 -1.32
CA THR A 119 12.12 -30.69 -0.49
C THR A 119 12.97 -29.57 -1.09
N ARG A 120 13.69 -29.86 -2.17
CA ARG A 120 14.61 -28.92 -2.82
C ARG A 120 14.03 -28.42 -4.14
N ILE A 121 14.07 -27.10 -4.36
CA ILE A 121 13.68 -26.52 -5.66
C ILE A 121 14.74 -26.80 -6.73
N ALA A 122 14.30 -27.07 -7.96
CA ALA A 122 15.15 -27.32 -9.13
C ALA A 122 14.81 -26.42 -10.33
N GLY A 123 13.66 -25.74 -10.34
CA GLY A 123 13.27 -24.92 -11.48
C GLY A 123 11.82 -24.44 -11.46
N ALA A 124 11.37 -23.99 -12.63
CA ALA A 124 10.00 -23.55 -12.87
C ALA A 124 9.59 -23.80 -14.34
N ALA A 125 8.30 -23.96 -14.57
CA ALA A 125 7.71 -24.07 -15.89
C ALA A 125 6.72 -22.92 -16.15
N GLY A 126 6.70 -22.43 -17.38
CA GLY A 126 5.79 -21.40 -17.84
C GLY A 126 5.57 -21.45 -19.34
N PHE A 127 4.76 -20.53 -19.86
CA PHE A 127 4.51 -20.40 -21.29
C PHE A 127 4.42 -18.94 -21.72
N SER A 128 4.74 -18.68 -22.99
CA SER A 128 4.60 -17.35 -23.58
C SER A 128 3.13 -17.02 -23.82
N VAL A 129 2.75 -15.78 -23.51
CA VAL A 129 1.43 -15.21 -23.87
C VAL A 129 1.49 -14.43 -25.18
N ARG A 130 2.52 -14.66 -26.01
CA ARG A 130 2.71 -14.05 -27.33
C ARG A 130 3.01 -15.08 -28.43
N GLU A 131 3.50 -16.25 -28.06
CA GLU A 131 3.92 -17.32 -28.97
C GLU A 131 3.58 -18.68 -28.39
N ASN A 132 3.49 -19.72 -29.23
CA ASN A 132 3.28 -21.11 -28.80
C ASN A 132 4.59 -21.73 -28.30
N LYS A 133 5.10 -21.23 -27.17
CA LYS A 133 6.40 -21.62 -26.59
C LYS A 133 6.26 -21.92 -25.10
N ILE A 134 6.73 -23.11 -24.71
CA ILE A 134 6.87 -23.53 -23.31
C ILE A 134 8.29 -23.24 -22.85
N TYR A 135 8.41 -22.67 -21.66
CA TYR A 135 9.68 -22.40 -20.99
C TYR A 135 9.86 -23.34 -19.81
N ILE A 136 11.02 -23.99 -19.75
CA ILE A 136 11.44 -24.81 -18.61
C ILE A 136 12.75 -24.23 -18.09
N TYR A 137 12.68 -23.56 -16.94
CA TYR A 137 13.85 -22.98 -16.28
C TYR A 137 14.43 -23.99 -15.30
N LYS A 138 15.74 -24.21 -15.39
CA LYS A 138 16.51 -24.94 -14.36
C LYS A 138 17.24 -23.91 -13.52
N ALA A 139 17.02 -23.94 -12.21
CA ALA A 139 17.57 -22.95 -11.29
C ALA A 139 18.05 -23.61 -9.99
N LYS A 140 19.09 -23.03 -9.38
CA LYS A 140 19.57 -23.48 -8.06
C LYS A 140 18.80 -22.84 -6.91
N ALA A 141 18.18 -21.69 -7.17
CA ALA A 141 17.36 -20.94 -6.24
C ALA A 141 16.29 -20.21 -7.05
N VAL A 142 15.09 -20.07 -6.49
CA VAL A 142 13.95 -19.39 -7.10
C VAL A 142 13.36 -18.42 -6.07
N MET A 143 13.11 -17.19 -6.50
CA MET A 143 12.39 -16.19 -5.69
C MET A 143 10.98 -16.02 -6.25
N LEU A 144 9.97 -16.27 -5.42
CA LEU A 144 8.57 -16.04 -5.77
C LEU A 144 8.14 -14.63 -5.35
N ALA A 145 7.91 -13.76 -6.34
CA ALA A 145 7.48 -12.37 -6.13
C ALA A 145 6.32 -11.99 -7.08
N ALA A 146 5.28 -12.84 -7.16
CA ALA A 146 4.16 -12.70 -8.11
C ALA A 146 2.92 -11.99 -7.51
N GLY A 147 3.12 -11.19 -6.45
CA GLY A 147 2.04 -10.44 -5.80
C GLY A 147 1.11 -11.29 -4.94
N GLY A 148 -0.02 -10.71 -4.56
CA GLY A 148 -1.04 -11.33 -3.70
C GLY A 148 -2.15 -12.05 -4.48
N CYS A 149 -3.38 -12.02 -3.93
CA CYS A 149 -4.56 -12.63 -4.54
C CYS A 149 -5.77 -11.69 -4.42
N VAL A 150 -6.47 -11.45 -5.54
CA VAL A 150 -7.72 -10.69 -5.61
C VAL A 150 -8.76 -11.48 -6.41
N ASN A 151 -9.99 -10.97 -6.50
CA ASN A 151 -11.12 -11.64 -7.17
C ASN A 151 -11.45 -13.07 -6.67
N LEU A 152 -10.88 -13.47 -5.53
CA LEU A 152 -11.29 -14.66 -4.79
C LEU A 152 -12.68 -14.51 -4.15
N PHE A 153 -13.04 -13.28 -3.78
CA PHE A 153 -14.37 -12.93 -3.28
C PHE A 153 -15.11 -12.09 -4.33
N ARG A 154 -16.44 -12.26 -4.40
CA ARG A 154 -17.28 -11.47 -5.29
C ARG A 154 -17.17 -9.97 -4.96
N PRO A 155 -16.78 -9.10 -5.91
CA PRO A 155 -16.70 -7.66 -5.69
C PRO A 155 -18.09 -7.01 -5.54
N ARG A 156 -18.13 -5.75 -5.10
CA ARG A 156 -19.39 -4.99 -4.95
C ARG A 156 -20.05 -4.67 -6.29
N SER A 157 -19.26 -4.49 -7.35
CA SER A 157 -19.71 -4.28 -8.72
C SER A 157 -19.41 -5.52 -9.55
N VAL A 158 -20.43 -6.14 -10.15
CA VAL A 158 -20.32 -7.46 -10.81
C VAL A 158 -20.38 -7.42 -12.35
N GLY A 159 -20.66 -6.24 -12.93
CA GLY A 159 -20.55 -6.00 -14.37
C GLY A 159 -19.13 -5.58 -14.75
N GLU A 160 -19.01 -4.55 -15.58
CA GLU A 160 -17.70 -3.98 -15.98
C GLU A 160 -16.85 -3.54 -14.78
N GLY A 161 -17.50 -3.08 -13.71
CA GLY A 161 -16.83 -2.72 -12.45
C GLY A 161 -16.14 -3.86 -11.70
N SER A 162 -16.27 -5.11 -12.16
CA SER A 162 -15.51 -6.25 -11.60
C SER A 162 -14.00 -6.12 -11.84
N GLY A 163 -13.58 -5.34 -12.84
CA GLY A 163 -12.18 -4.97 -13.07
C GLY A 163 -11.64 -3.99 -12.01
N ARG A 164 -12.51 -3.30 -11.27
CA ARG A 164 -12.13 -2.28 -10.29
C ARG A 164 -12.01 -2.89 -8.89
N ALA A 165 -10.99 -3.71 -8.68
CA ALA A 165 -10.54 -4.06 -7.34
C ALA A 165 -9.64 -2.96 -6.74
N TRP A 166 -9.59 -2.85 -5.42
CA TRP A 166 -8.65 -1.94 -4.73
C TRP A 166 -7.20 -2.37 -4.92
N TYR A 167 -6.95 -3.67 -4.86
CA TYR A 167 -5.63 -4.26 -5.10
C TYR A 167 -5.55 -4.73 -6.57
N PRO A 168 -4.35 -4.83 -7.19
CA PRO A 168 -4.24 -5.02 -8.64
C PRO A 168 -4.97 -6.26 -9.16
N VAL A 169 -5.90 -6.07 -10.11
CA VAL A 169 -6.85 -7.09 -10.58
C VAL A 169 -6.17 -8.33 -11.19
N TRP A 170 -4.95 -8.19 -11.69
CA TRP A 170 -4.16 -9.27 -12.27
C TRP A 170 -3.50 -10.21 -11.24
N ASN A 171 -3.58 -9.91 -9.93
CA ASN A 171 -3.00 -10.74 -8.89
C ASN A 171 -3.86 -11.98 -8.61
N ALA A 172 -3.53 -13.10 -9.25
CA ALA A 172 -4.32 -14.34 -9.18
C ALA A 172 -3.98 -15.28 -8.02
N GLY A 173 -3.06 -14.91 -7.12
CA GLY A 173 -2.58 -15.80 -6.04
C GLY A 173 -1.49 -16.78 -6.47
N SER A 174 -0.81 -16.54 -7.60
CA SER A 174 0.24 -17.41 -8.14
C SER A 174 1.39 -17.64 -7.15
N THR A 175 1.77 -16.62 -6.35
CA THR A 175 2.78 -16.77 -5.29
C THR A 175 2.41 -17.88 -4.31
N TYR A 176 1.16 -17.87 -3.83
CA TYR A 176 0.71 -18.78 -2.77
C TYR A 176 0.48 -20.19 -3.30
N ALA A 177 -0.20 -20.31 -4.45
CA ALA A 177 -0.51 -21.61 -5.04
C ALA A 177 0.78 -22.37 -5.41
N MET A 178 1.70 -21.73 -6.12
CA MET A 178 2.95 -22.38 -6.52
C MET A 178 3.85 -22.74 -5.33
N ALA A 179 3.89 -21.89 -4.28
CA ALA A 179 4.64 -22.20 -3.07
C ALA A 179 4.05 -23.42 -2.34
N ALA A 180 2.73 -23.44 -2.15
CA ALA A 180 2.04 -24.54 -1.49
C ALA A 180 2.15 -25.86 -2.27
N GLU A 181 1.98 -25.83 -3.59
CA GLU A 181 2.14 -26.99 -4.48
C GLU A 181 3.57 -27.54 -4.47
N ALA A 182 4.57 -26.67 -4.32
CA ALA A 182 5.96 -27.08 -4.16
C ALA A 182 6.29 -27.62 -2.75
N GLY A 183 5.32 -27.63 -1.84
CA GLY A 183 5.48 -28.13 -0.46
C GLY A 183 6.07 -27.11 0.52
N ALA A 184 6.08 -25.82 0.19
CA ALA A 184 6.51 -24.78 1.12
C ALA A 184 5.49 -24.60 2.26
N GLU A 185 5.98 -24.34 3.47
CA GLU A 185 5.13 -23.99 4.60
C GLU A 185 4.43 -22.65 4.37
N MET A 186 3.11 -22.65 4.54
CA MET A 186 2.28 -21.44 4.46
C MET A 186 1.95 -20.96 5.87
N THR A 187 1.85 -19.66 6.07
CA THR A 187 1.57 -19.07 7.39
C THR A 187 0.55 -17.94 7.29
N VAL A 188 -0.30 -17.81 8.31
CA VAL A 188 -1.32 -16.76 8.45
C VAL A 188 -2.24 -16.61 7.23
N MET A 189 -2.58 -17.72 6.55
CA MET A 189 -3.40 -17.73 5.33
C MET A 189 -4.87 -17.37 5.59
N GLU A 190 -5.30 -17.37 6.85
CA GLU A 190 -6.61 -16.90 7.28
C GLU A 190 -6.72 -15.37 7.30
N ASN A 191 -5.59 -14.66 7.38
CA ASN A 191 -5.57 -13.21 7.40
C ASN A 191 -5.98 -12.64 6.03
N ARG A 192 -6.83 -11.62 6.07
CA ARG A 192 -7.31 -10.93 4.88
C ARG A 192 -7.34 -9.42 5.12
N PHE A 193 -7.04 -8.67 4.07
CA PHE A 193 -7.14 -7.23 4.11
C PHE A 193 -8.42 -6.75 3.41
N VAL A 194 -9.30 -6.09 4.16
CA VAL A 194 -10.54 -5.50 3.63
C VAL A 194 -10.44 -3.98 3.77
N PRO A 195 -10.07 -3.25 2.71
CA PRO A 195 -9.84 -1.81 2.79
C PRO A 195 -11.17 -1.04 2.86
N ALA A 196 -11.25 -0.04 3.75
CA ALA A 196 -12.27 0.99 3.72
C ALA A 196 -11.79 2.15 2.84
N ARG A 197 -12.52 2.44 1.77
CA ARG A 197 -12.14 3.38 0.70
C ARG A 197 -13.36 4.14 0.19
N PHE A 198 -13.13 5.13 -0.68
CA PHE A 198 -14.21 5.75 -1.43
C PHE A 198 -15.02 4.69 -2.20
N LYS A 199 -16.34 4.83 -2.15
CA LYS A 199 -17.29 3.85 -2.69
C LYS A 199 -17.06 3.67 -4.21
N ASP A 200 -17.17 2.42 -4.65
CA ASP A 200 -17.06 1.95 -6.04
C ASP A 200 -15.67 2.10 -6.69
N GLY A 201 -15.09 3.30 -6.67
CA GLY A 201 -13.76 3.56 -7.24
C GLY A 201 -12.59 3.05 -6.39
N TYR A 202 -12.81 2.87 -5.08
CA TYR A 202 -11.82 2.45 -4.09
C TYR A 202 -10.60 3.38 -3.95
N GLY A 203 -10.78 4.67 -4.23
CA GLY A 203 -9.74 5.68 -4.07
C GLY A 203 -9.22 5.81 -2.63
N PRO A 204 -7.98 6.30 -2.46
CA PRO A 204 -7.33 6.42 -1.16
C PRO A 204 -8.07 7.37 -0.21
N VAL A 205 -7.88 7.11 1.07
CA VAL A 205 -8.46 7.88 2.18
C VAL A 205 -7.39 8.39 3.14
N GLY A 206 -6.14 8.00 2.93
CA GLY A 206 -5.02 8.27 3.84
C GLY A 206 -4.74 9.76 3.96
N ALA A 207 -4.53 10.43 2.81
CA ALA A 207 -4.33 11.88 2.77
C ALA A 207 -5.56 12.62 3.35
N TRP A 208 -6.77 12.19 3.01
CA TRP A 208 -8.00 12.78 3.54
C TRP A 208 -8.10 12.76 5.06
N PHE A 209 -7.83 11.63 5.71
CA PHE A 209 -7.84 11.56 7.17
C PHE A 209 -6.66 12.28 7.81
N LEU A 210 -5.46 12.09 7.26
CA LEU A 210 -4.23 12.46 7.96
C LEU A 210 -3.74 13.86 7.60
N LEU A 211 -3.85 14.26 6.34
CA LEU A 211 -3.43 15.57 5.85
C LEU A 211 -4.58 16.58 5.94
N PHE A 212 -5.72 16.26 5.32
CA PHE A 212 -6.87 17.16 5.23
C PHE A 212 -7.78 17.14 6.47
N LYS A 213 -7.52 16.25 7.42
CA LYS A 213 -8.29 16.10 8.67
C LYS A 213 -9.79 15.88 8.45
N ALA A 214 -10.15 15.30 7.31
CA ALA A 214 -11.53 14.95 7.00
C ALA A 214 -12.06 13.91 8.00
N LYS A 215 -13.35 14.00 8.30
CA LYS A 215 -14.03 13.04 9.18
C LYS A 215 -14.89 12.12 8.36
N ALA A 216 -15.00 10.87 8.82
CA ALA A 216 -15.98 9.93 8.31
C ALA A 216 -17.17 9.86 9.27
N THR A 217 -18.37 10.20 8.78
CA THR A 217 -19.60 10.23 9.57
C THR A 217 -20.63 9.26 9.00
N ASN A 218 -21.58 8.85 9.83
CA ASN A 218 -22.75 8.11 9.38
C ASN A 218 -23.79 9.03 8.74
N ALA A 219 -24.95 8.51 8.32
CA ALA A 219 -26.00 9.28 7.66
C ALA A 219 -26.62 10.39 8.53
N TYR A 220 -26.42 10.33 9.86
CA TYR A 220 -26.92 11.31 10.82
C TYR A 220 -25.87 12.37 11.17
N GLY A 221 -24.71 12.37 10.49
CA GLY A 221 -23.60 13.29 10.77
C GLY A 221 -22.80 12.93 12.03
N GLU A 222 -23.00 11.74 12.60
CA GLU A 222 -22.28 11.32 13.81
C GLU A 222 -20.93 10.69 13.45
N ASP A 223 -19.90 11.05 14.21
CA ASP A 223 -18.59 10.41 14.16
C ASP A 223 -18.67 9.02 14.82
N TYR A 224 -18.73 7.97 13.99
CA TYR A 224 -18.92 6.61 14.47
C TYR A 224 -17.72 6.07 15.26
N MET A 225 -16.52 6.62 15.05
CA MET A 225 -15.31 6.25 15.80
C MET A 225 -15.41 6.72 17.24
N VAL A 226 -16.03 7.87 17.48
CA VAL A 226 -16.32 8.39 18.83
C VAL A 226 -17.51 7.67 19.43
N LYS A 227 -18.63 7.59 18.69
CA LYS A 227 -19.89 6.99 19.16
C LYS A 227 -19.72 5.54 19.61
N ASN A 228 -18.98 4.73 18.85
CA ASN A 228 -18.82 3.30 19.11
C ASN A 228 -17.48 2.97 19.81
N LYS A 229 -16.77 3.98 20.35
CA LYS A 229 -15.43 3.82 20.92
C LYS A 229 -15.34 2.72 21.99
N GLU A 230 -16.38 2.56 22.79
CA GLU A 230 -16.41 1.59 23.89
C GLU A 230 -16.23 0.14 23.42
N MET A 231 -16.61 -0.20 22.19
CA MET A 231 -16.39 -1.54 21.63
C MET A 231 -14.91 -1.89 21.48
N LEU A 232 -14.02 -0.89 21.44
CA LEU A 232 -12.58 -1.13 21.38
C LEU A 232 -12.03 -1.68 22.71
N ASN A 233 -12.78 -1.53 23.81
CA ASN A 233 -12.38 -2.03 25.13
C ASN A 233 -12.38 -3.56 25.22
N ASP A 234 -13.09 -4.24 24.33
CA ASP A 234 -13.12 -5.71 24.25
C ASP A 234 -11.83 -6.30 23.66
N TYR A 235 -10.95 -5.45 23.10
CA TYR A 235 -9.76 -5.89 22.35
C TYR A 235 -8.45 -5.28 22.88
N PRO A 236 -8.11 -5.39 24.18
CA PRO A 236 -6.82 -4.92 24.69
C PRO A 236 -5.67 -5.81 24.19
N PRO A 237 -4.46 -5.25 23.97
CA PRO A 237 -4.12 -3.82 24.01
C PRO A 237 -4.49 -3.07 22.71
N TYR A 238 -4.87 -3.78 21.65
CA TYR A 238 -4.94 -3.27 20.27
C TYR A 238 -5.97 -2.17 20.05
N GLY A 239 -7.14 -2.28 20.70
CA GLY A 239 -8.20 -1.27 20.67
C GLY A 239 -7.88 -0.04 21.52
N GLN A 240 -6.95 -0.16 22.47
CA GLN A 240 -6.53 0.91 23.39
C GLN A 240 -5.27 1.65 22.90
N ALA A 241 -4.65 1.18 21.82
CA ALA A 241 -3.55 1.88 21.19
C ALA A 241 -3.96 3.27 20.70
N ALA A 242 -3.00 4.21 20.66
CA ALA A 242 -3.24 5.58 20.20
C ALA A 242 -3.85 5.64 18.79
N VAL A 243 -3.46 4.69 17.94
CA VAL A 243 -4.14 4.38 16.69
C VAL A 243 -4.64 2.94 16.79
N PRO A 244 -5.96 2.71 16.94
CA PRO A 244 -6.51 1.37 16.97
C PRO A 244 -6.21 0.60 15.69
N ALA A 245 -6.04 -0.71 15.82
CA ALA A 245 -5.79 -1.61 14.69
C ALA A 245 -6.81 -1.40 13.56
N SER A 246 -6.35 -1.46 12.31
CA SER A 246 -7.16 -1.12 11.14
C SER A 246 -8.43 -1.97 11.02
N CYS A 247 -8.37 -3.25 11.38
CA CYS A 247 -9.54 -4.13 11.41
C CYS A 247 -10.58 -3.71 12.46
N LEU A 248 -10.16 -3.18 13.62
CA LEU A 248 -11.05 -2.68 14.66
C LEU A 248 -11.74 -1.37 14.24
N ARG A 249 -11.05 -0.51 13.49
CA ARG A 249 -11.67 0.69 12.89
C ARG A 249 -12.78 0.30 11.92
N ASN A 250 -12.54 -0.71 11.08
CA ASN A 250 -13.58 -1.30 10.22
C ASN A 250 -14.70 -1.96 11.02
N HIS A 251 -14.39 -2.58 12.18
CA HIS A 251 -15.39 -3.20 13.04
C HIS A 251 -16.43 -2.19 13.54
N LEU A 252 -15.99 -0.99 13.97
CA LEU A 252 -16.90 0.10 14.35
C LEU A 252 -17.76 0.57 13.18
N MET A 253 -17.16 0.69 11.99
CA MET A 253 -17.88 1.05 10.76
C MET A 253 -18.94 -0.01 10.38
N LEU A 254 -18.61 -1.30 10.52
CA LEU A 254 -19.52 -2.40 10.20
C LEU A 254 -20.75 -2.43 11.12
N LYS A 255 -20.62 -2.00 12.37
CA LYS A 255 -21.77 -1.84 13.28
C LYS A 255 -22.78 -0.85 12.71
N GLU A 256 -22.33 0.32 12.29
CA GLU A 256 -23.21 1.33 11.69
C GLU A 256 -23.92 0.81 10.43
N MET A 257 -23.21 0.09 9.57
CA MET A 257 -23.80 -0.49 8.36
C MET A 257 -24.84 -1.56 8.67
N LYS A 258 -24.57 -2.45 9.64
CA LYS A 258 -25.50 -3.52 10.05
C LYS A 258 -26.76 -2.97 10.72
N GLU A 259 -26.64 -1.86 11.44
CA GLU A 259 -27.76 -1.20 12.10
C GLU A 259 -28.50 -0.21 11.18
N GLY A 260 -28.19 -0.20 9.87
CA GLY A 260 -28.89 0.61 8.88
C GLY A 260 -28.61 2.10 8.95
N ARG A 261 -27.52 2.52 9.62
CA ARG A 261 -27.12 3.93 9.78
C ARG A 261 -26.17 4.44 8.70
N GLY A 262 -25.92 3.63 7.68
CA GLY A 262 -25.21 4.08 6.49
C GLY A 262 -26.04 5.10 5.68
N PRO A 263 -25.42 5.78 4.70
CA PRO A 263 -24.05 5.57 4.23
C PRO A 263 -23.00 6.15 5.18
N ILE A 264 -21.77 5.63 5.07
CA ILE A 264 -20.61 6.25 5.70
C ILE A 264 -20.03 7.23 4.70
N TYR A 265 -20.06 8.51 5.05
CA TYR A 265 -19.60 9.60 4.21
C TYR A 265 -18.31 10.19 4.76
N MET A 266 -17.40 10.52 3.86
CA MET A 266 -16.26 11.36 4.17
C MET A 266 -16.63 12.82 3.86
N ASP A 267 -16.69 13.66 4.89
CA ASP A 267 -17.03 15.08 4.73
C ASP A 267 -15.79 15.88 4.29
N THR A 268 -15.49 15.78 3.01
CA THR A 268 -14.36 16.49 2.37
C THR A 268 -14.64 17.99 2.24
N VAL A 269 -15.90 18.38 2.04
CA VAL A 269 -16.31 19.78 1.85
C VAL A 269 -16.03 20.61 3.09
N THR A 270 -16.49 20.16 4.26
CA THR A 270 -16.23 20.86 5.52
C THR A 270 -14.74 20.83 5.88
N ALA A 271 -14.03 19.74 5.56
CA ALA A 271 -12.61 19.61 5.83
C ALA A 271 -11.79 20.66 5.05
N LEU A 272 -12.02 20.77 3.73
CA LEU A 272 -11.35 21.74 2.88
C LEU A 272 -11.74 23.18 3.23
N ALA A 273 -13.02 23.44 3.51
CA ALA A 273 -13.50 24.77 3.91
C ALA A 273 -12.77 25.28 5.16
N LYS A 274 -12.59 24.41 6.18
CA LYS A 274 -11.85 24.76 7.41
C LYS A 274 -10.38 25.05 7.17
N LEU A 275 -9.73 24.29 6.29
CA LEU A 275 -8.33 24.57 5.95
C LEU A 275 -8.20 25.90 5.21
N ALA A 276 -9.14 26.20 4.30
CA ALA A 276 -9.16 27.45 3.54
C ALA A 276 -9.33 28.71 4.41
N GLU A 277 -9.88 28.60 5.63
CA GLU A 277 -9.95 29.74 6.58
C GLU A 277 -8.58 30.26 7.01
N THR A 278 -7.55 29.41 6.98
CA THR A 278 -6.18 29.74 7.45
C THR A 278 -5.16 29.88 6.34
N LEU A 279 -5.54 29.57 5.09
CA LEU A 279 -4.64 29.50 3.95
C LEU A 279 -4.91 30.66 2.97
N THR A 280 -3.86 31.13 2.31
CA THR A 280 -3.98 32.08 1.21
C THR A 280 -4.62 31.42 -0.02
N PRO A 281 -5.18 32.18 -0.98
CA PRO A 281 -5.77 31.61 -2.20
C PRO A 281 -4.80 30.73 -3.01
N LYS A 282 -3.49 31.04 -2.97
CA LYS A 282 -2.46 30.23 -3.64
C LYS A 282 -2.29 28.88 -2.93
N GLU A 283 -2.23 28.88 -1.60
CA GLU A 283 -2.10 27.67 -0.79
C GLU A 283 -3.34 26.79 -0.86
N VAL A 284 -4.55 27.37 -0.93
CA VAL A 284 -5.79 26.61 -1.15
C VAL A 284 -5.75 25.86 -2.48
N LYS A 285 -5.28 26.51 -3.55
CA LYS A 285 -5.14 25.86 -4.86
C LYS A 285 -4.08 24.76 -4.86
N HIS A 286 -2.99 24.94 -4.11
CA HIS A 286 -1.96 23.91 -3.94
C HIS A 286 -2.49 22.71 -3.15
N LEU A 287 -3.24 22.95 -2.07
CA LEU A 287 -3.91 21.92 -1.28
C LEU A 287 -4.92 21.11 -2.10
N GLU A 288 -5.64 21.76 -3.02
CA GLU A 288 -6.53 21.07 -3.96
C GLU A 288 -5.74 20.17 -4.92
N ALA A 289 -4.61 20.64 -5.44
CA ALA A 289 -3.73 19.84 -6.29
C ALA A 289 -3.17 18.62 -5.53
N GLU A 290 -2.72 18.80 -4.29
CA GLU A 290 -2.32 17.71 -3.38
C GLU A 290 -3.42 16.64 -3.25
N ALA A 291 -4.68 17.08 -3.07
CA ALA A 291 -5.80 16.17 -2.90
C ALA A 291 -6.12 15.37 -4.17
N TRP A 292 -5.96 15.98 -5.34
CA TRP A 292 -6.14 15.30 -6.62
C TRP A 292 -4.98 14.35 -6.94
N GLU A 293 -3.75 14.74 -6.61
CA GLU A 293 -2.56 13.92 -6.84
C GLU A 293 -2.61 12.61 -6.06
N ASP A 294 -3.16 12.60 -4.83
CA ASP A 294 -3.42 11.37 -4.07
C ASP A 294 -4.26 10.35 -4.86
N PHE A 295 -5.15 10.80 -5.76
CA PHE A 295 -5.87 9.89 -6.67
C PHE A 295 -5.08 9.61 -7.95
N LEU A 296 -4.60 10.65 -8.63
CA LEU A 296 -4.01 10.54 -9.97
C LEU A 296 -2.73 9.69 -9.99
N ASP A 297 -1.97 9.66 -8.89
CA ASP A 297 -0.72 8.91 -8.81
C ASP A 297 -0.91 7.41 -8.54
N MET A 298 -2.04 7.01 -7.95
CA MET A 298 -2.14 5.65 -7.38
C MET A 298 -3.48 4.92 -7.57
N CYS A 299 -4.51 5.51 -8.18
CA CYS A 299 -5.84 4.88 -8.31
C CYS A 299 -6.48 4.95 -9.69
#